data_AF-A0AAJ5UBN3-F1
#
_entry.id   AF-A0AAJ5UBN3-F1
#
_cell.length_a   1.000
_cell.length_b   1.000
_cell.length_c   1.000
_cell.angle_alpha   90.00
_cell.angle_beta   90.00
_cell.angle_gamma   90.00
#
_symmetry.space_group_name_H-M   'P 1'
#
loop_
_entity.id
_entity.type
_entity.pdbx_description
1 polymer ?
#
loop_
_entity_poly.entity_id
_entity_poly.type
_entity_poly.pdbx_seq_one_letter_code
_entity_poly.pdbx_strand_id
1 'polypeptide(L)'
;MRRFFALNGGEFGKDRGGVYYLASDTLEWESLETDYSGFLHRALCGDLDRFYQSVRWTGWREETSSINGEAVYSFYSFLWTEPQLPIEQRS
;
A
#
# COMPACT_ATOMS: atom_id res chain seq x y z
N MET A 1 -3.65 -1.12 -10.15
CA MET A 1 -4.83 -0.76 -9.33
C MET A 1 -4.39 0.33 -8.35
N ARG A 2 -4.89 1.57 -8.48
CA ARG A 2 -4.55 2.66 -7.57
C ARG A 2 -5.53 2.65 -6.40
N ARG A 3 -5.01 2.65 -5.18
CA ARG A 3 -5.79 2.77 -3.94
C ARG A 3 -5.78 4.23 -3.51
N PHE A 4 -6.94 4.80 -3.23
CA PHE A 4 -7.08 6.19 -2.80
C PHE A 4 -7.48 6.25 -1.33
N PHE A 5 -6.85 7.17 -0.60
CA PHE A 5 -7.20 7.52 0.77
C PHE A 5 -7.55 9.01 0.82
N ALA A 6 -8.53 9.37 1.63
CA ALA A 6 -8.94 10.76 1.82
C ALA A 6 -9.04 11.10 3.31
N LEU A 7 -8.72 12.35 3.64
CA LEU A 7 -8.99 12.92 4.96
C LEU A 7 -10.34 13.62 4.93
N ASN A 8 -11.21 13.29 5.89
CA ASN A 8 -12.53 13.88 5.99
C ASN A 8 -12.42 15.33 6.50
N GLY A 9 -12.58 16.29 5.59
CA GLY A 9 -12.71 17.71 5.90
C GLY A 9 -14.10 18.12 6.42
N GLY A 10 -15.09 17.21 6.38
CA GLY A 10 -16.49 17.45 6.74
C GLY A 10 -17.52 16.95 5.71
N GLU A 11 -17.08 16.33 4.62
CA GLU A 11 -17.94 15.87 3.52
C GLU A 11 -18.52 14.46 3.76
N PHE A 12 -17.75 13.56 4.39
CA PHE A 12 -18.08 12.13 4.45
C PHE A 12 -18.84 11.69 5.72
N GLY A 13 -19.12 12.61 6.65
CA GLY A 13 -19.71 12.27 7.94
C GLY A 13 -19.44 13.32 9.03
N LYS A 14 -19.80 12.99 10.28
CA LYS A 14 -19.60 13.87 11.45
C LYS A 14 -18.16 13.83 12.01
N ASP A 15 -17.37 12.85 11.58
CA ASP A 15 -16.00 12.55 12.01
C ASP A 15 -14.96 13.34 11.20
N ARG A 16 -14.95 14.67 11.37
CA ARG A 16 -13.87 15.50 10.80
C ARG A 16 -12.51 15.01 11.29
N GLY A 17 -11.59 14.83 10.35
CA GLY A 17 -10.26 14.27 10.60
C GLY A 17 -10.16 12.75 10.43
N GLY A 18 -11.29 12.06 10.22
CA GLY A 18 -11.32 10.63 9.90
C GLY A 18 -10.70 10.32 8.54
N VAL A 19 -10.08 9.14 8.40
CA VAL A 19 -9.50 8.67 7.13
C VAL A 19 -10.45 7.70 6.45
N TYR A 20 -10.66 7.91 5.14
CA TYR A 20 -11.52 7.11 4.29
C TYR A 20 -10.71 6.42 3.20
N TYR A 21 -11.16 5.23 2.80
CA TYR A 21 -10.60 4.44 1.71
C TYR A 21 -11.63 4.29 0.59
N LEU A 22 -11.23 4.51 -0.66
CA LEU A 22 -12.08 4.25 -1.81
C LEU A 22 -12.03 2.75 -2.14
N ALA A 23 -13.10 2.04 -1.76
CA ALA A 23 -13.22 0.61 -2.00
C ALA A 23 -13.36 0.33 -3.51
N SER A 24 -12.60 -0.66 -3.99
CA SER A 24 -12.47 -0.90 -5.43
C SER A 24 -13.59 -1.72 -6.05
N ASP A 25 -14.33 -2.42 -5.20
CA ASP A 25 -15.49 -3.23 -5.51
C ASP A 25 -16.78 -2.41 -5.48
N THR A 26 -16.95 -1.54 -4.47
CA THR A 26 -18.15 -0.70 -4.31
C THR A 26 -18.00 0.68 -4.97
N LEU A 27 -16.77 1.16 -5.17
CA LEU A 27 -16.45 2.54 -5.57
C LEU A 27 -16.99 3.59 -4.58
N GLU A 28 -17.17 3.20 -3.31
CA GLU A 28 -17.63 4.07 -2.24
C GLU A 28 -16.51 4.43 -1.26
N TRP A 29 -16.67 5.56 -0.59
CA TRP A 29 -15.76 6.00 0.47
C TRP A 29 -16.14 5.32 1.78
N GLU A 30 -15.30 4.42 2.26
CA GLU A 30 -15.50 3.69 3.51
C GLU A 30 -14.58 4.25 4.60
N SER A 31 -15.12 4.49 5.79
CA SER A 31 -14.32 4.97 6.92
C SER A 31 -13.37 3.87 7.40
N LEU A 32 -12.10 4.23 7.62
CA LEU A 32 -11.09 3.35 8.22
C LEU A 32 -11.09 3.40 9.76
N GLU A 33 -12.10 4.06 10.34
CA GLU A 33 -12.31 4.22 11.78
C GLU A 33 -11.06 4.71 12.52
N THR A 34 -10.33 5.64 11.88
CA THR A 34 -9.09 6.20 12.42
C THR A 34 -8.94 7.66 12.00
N ASP A 35 -8.19 8.42 12.78
CA ASP A 35 -7.78 9.77 12.41
C ASP A 35 -6.46 9.74 11.62
N TYR A 36 -6.01 10.92 11.18
CA TYR A 36 -4.76 11.06 10.43
C TYR A 36 -3.54 10.45 11.14
N SER A 37 -3.40 10.71 12.44
CA SER A 37 -2.26 10.25 13.24
C SER A 37 -2.27 8.73 13.39
N GLY A 38 -3.44 8.14 13.66
CA GLY A 38 -3.63 6.70 13.74
C GLY A 38 -3.40 6.01 12.39
N PHE A 39 -3.83 6.63 11.29
CA PHE A 39 -3.52 6.15 9.95
C PHE A 39 -2.01 6.16 9.67
N LEU A 40 -1.32 7.27 9.92
CA LEU A 40 0.14 7.35 9.72
C LEU A 40 0.88 6.34 10.59
N HIS A 41 0.49 6.19 11.86
CA HIS A 41 1.08 5.19 12.73
C HIS A 41 0.90 3.78 12.16
N ARG A 42 -0.28 3.41 11.66
CA ARG A 42 -0.48 2.11 11.01
C ARG A 42 0.32 1.97 9.71
N ALA A 43 0.41 3.02 8.91
CA ALA A 43 1.08 3.02 7.62
C ALA A 43 2.62 2.99 7.72
N LEU A 44 3.20 3.55 8.80
CA LEU A 44 4.64 3.69 8.96
C LEU A 44 5.22 2.81 10.06
N CYS A 45 4.44 2.55 11.12
CA CYS A 45 4.86 1.79 12.30
C CYS A 45 4.08 0.48 12.48
N GLY A 46 3.18 0.13 11.55
CA GLY A 46 2.52 -1.16 11.54
C GLY A 46 3.50 -2.31 11.25
N ASP A 47 2.97 -3.54 11.25
CA ASP A 47 3.74 -4.71 10.82
C ASP A 47 3.89 -4.71 9.28
N LEU A 48 4.77 -3.83 8.80
CA LEU A 48 5.09 -3.68 7.39
C LEU A 48 5.74 -4.95 6.82
N ASP A 49 6.39 -5.74 7.68
CA ASP A 49 6.98 -7.01 7.27
C ASP A 49 5.92 -8.01 6.86
N ARG A 50 4.87 -8.16 7.66
CA ARG A 50 3.71 -9.00 7.31
C ARG A 50 2.90 -8.40 6.16
N PHE A 51 2.71 -7.08 6.14
CA PHE A 51 1.90 -6.42 5.11
C PHE A 51 2.50 -6.57 3.70
N TYR A 52 3.82 -6.37 3.56
CA TYR A 52 4.52 -6.48 2.27
C TYR A 52 5.03 -7.89 1.97
N GLN A 53 4.74 -8.89 2.80
CA GLN A 53 5.26 -10.24 2.65
C GLN A 53 5.00 -10.85 1.26
N SER A 54 3.82 -10.62 0.67
CA SER A 54 3.43 -11.18 -0.63
C SER A 54 4.10 -10.52 -1.84
N VAL A 55 4.77 -9.38 -1.63
CA VAL A 55 5.42 -8.60 -2.70
C VAL A 55 6.92 -8.41 -2.46
N ARG A 56 7.49 -9.10 -1.48
CA ARG A 56 8.94 -9.14 -1.25
C ARG A 56 9.54 -10.37 -1.94
N TRP A 57 10.62 -10.16 -2.68
CA TRP A 57 11.37 -11.21 -3.37
C TRP A 57 12.69 -11.51 -2.68
N THR A 58 13.33 -12.62 -3.00
CA THR A 58 14.67 -12.93 -2.49
C THR A 58 15.67 -11.85 -2.93
N GLY A 59 16.38 -11.21 -1.99
CA GLY A 59 17.35 -10.14 -2.30
C GLY A 59 16.78 -8.72 -2.34
N TRP A 60 15.46 -8.55 -2.12
CA TRP A 60 14.80 -7.24 -2.24
C TRP A 60 15.45 -6.14 -1.41
N ARG A 61 15.99 -6.45 -0.22
CA ARG A 61 16.55 -5.45 0.70
C ARG A 61 17.84 -4.87 0.14
N GLU A 62 18.73 -5.71 -0.33
CA GLU A 62 20.00 -5.31 -0.92
C GLU A 62 19.76 -4.56 -2.24
N GLU A 63 18.88 -5.09 -3.09
CA GLU A 63 18.53 -4.47 -4.37
C GLU A 63 17.87 -3.10 -4.19
N THR A 64 16.86 -2.98 -3.33
CA THR A 64 16.21 -1.69 -3.04
C THR A 64 17.14 -0.70 -2.35
N SER A 65 18.13 -1.15 -1.58
CA SER A 65 19.13 -0.25 -0.99
C SER A 65 20.12 0.33 -2.02
N SER A 66 20.23 -0.30 -3.19
CA SER A 66 21.14 0.13 -4.26
C SER A 66 20.57 1.22 -5.17
N ILE A 67 19.25 1.46 -5.12
CA ILE A 67 18.57 2.47 -5.93
C ILE A 67 18.30 3.75 -5.12
N ASN A 68 18.31 4.90 -5.80
CA ASN A 68 17.97 6.19 -5.19
C ASN A 68 16.46 6.49 -5.37
N GLY A 69 16.00 7.62 -4.79
CA GLY A 69 14.60 8.03 -4.85
C GLY A 69 14.08 8.44 -6.24
N GLU A 70 14.92 8.42 -7.28
CA GLU A 70 14.54 8.71 -8.66
C GLU A 70 14.27 7.45 -9.48
N ALA A 71 14.58 6.27 -8.92
CA ALA A 71 14.37 4.98 -9.57
C ALA A 71 13.31 4.15 -8.85
N VAL A 72 12.60 3.32 -9.61
CA VAL A 72 11.59 2.39 -9.10
C VAL A 72 11.69 1.05 -9.81
N TYR A 73 11.36 -0.02 -9.10
CA TYR A 73 11.11 -1.32 -9.72
C TYR A 73 9.68 -1.40 -10.24
N SER A 74 9.52 -1.84 -11.49
CA SER A 74 8.22 -2.09 -12.10
C SER A 74 8.19 -3.54 -12.61
N PHE A 75 7.17 -4.29 -12.22
CA PHE A 75 7.05 -5.72 -12.52
C PHE A 75 5.84 -5.98 -13.41
N TYR A 76 6.09 -6.69 -14.50
CA TYR A 76 5.07 -7.27 -15.39
C TYR A 76 5.36 -8.77 -15.49
N SER A 77 4.41 -9.66 -15.21
CA SER A 77 3.17 -9.50 -14.44
C SER A 77 3.40 -8.98 -13.00
N PHE A 78 2.37 -8.46 -12.34
CA PHE A 78 2.50 -7.91 -10.98
C PHE A 78 2.97 -8.97 -9.95
N LEU A 79 3.69 -8.56 -8.91
CA LEU A 79 4.24 -9.49 -7.91
C LEU A 79 3.18 -10.38 -7.26
N TRP A 80 2.00 -9.83 -6.99
CA TRP A 80 0.90 -10.57 -6.35
C TRP A 80 0.13 -11.52 -7.27
N THR A 81 0.37 -11.55 -8.59
CA THR A 81 -0.33 -12.48 -9.50
C THR A 81 0.35 -13.84 -9.60
N GLU A 82 1.66 -13.89 -9.36
CA GLU A 82 2.48 -15.10 -9.50
C GLU A 82 3.43 -15.30 -8.29
N PRO A 83 2.92 -15.28 -7.05
CA PRO A 83 3.75 -15.14 -5.85
C PRO A 83 4.78 -16.28 -5.64
N GLN A 84 4.66 -17.39 -6.37
CA GLN A 84 5.60 -18.52 -6.28
C GLN A 84 6.78 -18.42 -7.26
N LEU A 85 6.71 -17.55 -8.28
CA LEU A 85 7.78 -17.44 -9.28
C LEU A 85 8.86 -16.44 -8.81
N PRO A 86 10.14 -16.85 -8.76
CA PRO A 86 11.27 -15.94 -8.56
C PRO A 86 11.26 -14.82 -9.61
N ILE A 87 11.77 -13.64 -9.25
CA ILE A 87 11.81 -12.50 -10.17
C ILE A 87 12.57 -12.81 -11.46
N GLU A 88 13.68 -13.55 -11.37
CA GLU A 88 14.48 -14.01 -12.51
C GLU A 88 13.70 -14.87 -13.53
N GLN A 89 12.54 -15.39 -13.14
CA GLN A 89 11.71 -16.27 -13.97
C GLN A 89 10.43 -15.58 -14.46
N ARG A 90 10.27 -14.27 -14.20
CA ARG A 90 9.13 -13.47 -14.67
C ARG A 90 9.51 -12.75 -15.98
N SER A 91 8.66 -12.91 -17.00
CA SER A 91 8.86 -12.41 -18.37
C SER A 91 8.19 -11.08 -18.64
#